data_AF-A0A1L0BEA9-F1
#
_entry.id   AF-A0A1L0BEA9-F1
#
_cell.length_a   1.000
_cell.length_b   1.000
_cell.length_c   1.000
_cell.angle_alpha   90.00
_cell.angle_beta   90.00
_cell.angle_gamma   90.00
#
_symmetry.space_group_name_H-M   'P 1'
#
loop_
_entity.id
_entity.type
_entity.pdbx_description
1 polymer ?
#
loop_
_entity_poly.entity_id
_entity_poly.type
_entity_poly.pdbx_seq_one_letter_code
_entity_poly.pdbx_strand_id
1 'polypeptide(L)'
;MNILDDSADVCSILPSLAPRLLKKVDYIDTIYTYLDRQSARAKKTHDMVLATRLRNISDQLRRLDSDNIKEKKVICVDPDKTVLLAYTFGTMYSEALALVSGHGIRTEVFDDTKDLSDLEVWALSKEYFLNRGKTPVFVRVLEKPVVESVEMAEDSNVYLQLRRMLEQIELTLNLTTFAVEPGTEWVQNVTRDHSHAEVTVNVYNWYCSCMEFTEQISRPHNATSQDILDKISDPVMANWFGHSMCNHITPLPLCMHLLAVVLTVYNMEAAEIDGGQIREV
;
A
#
# COMPACT_ATOMS: atom_id res chain seq x y z
N MET A 1 12.38 -8.49 33.29
CA MET A 1 11.98 -7.98 31.96
C MET A 1 10.49 -7.78 32.05
N ASN A 2 10.01 -6.54 31.89
CA ASN A 2 8.59 -6.23 32.06
C ASN A 2 7.85 -6.80 30.85
N ILE A 3 6.87 -7.69 31.08
CA ILE A 3 5.98 -8.27 30.05
C ILE A 3 5.20 -7.16 29.29
N LEU A 4 5.31 -5.92 29.75
CA LEU A 4 4.78 -4.71 29.10
C LEU A 4 5.59 -4.26 27.88
N ASP A 5 6.87 -4.64 27.75
CA ASP A 5 7.71 -4.21 26.62
C ASP A 5 7.62 -5.16 25.41
N ASP A 6 7.25 -6.42 25.62
CA ASP A 6 7.46 -7.46 24.60
C ASP A 6 6.54 -7.31 23.36
N SER A 7 5.50 -6.46 23.40
CA SER A 7 4.61 -6.20 22.24
C SER A 7 4.36 -4.72 21.97
N ALA A 8 5.27 -3.85 22.40
CA ALA A 8 5.17 -2.41 22.19
C ALA A 8 5.11 -2.05 20.69
N ASP A 9 5.82 -2.80 19.85
CA ASP A 9 5.85 -2.58 18.41
C ASP A 9 4.45 -2.69 17.79
N VAL A 10 3.69 -3.71 18.20
CA VAL A 10 2.32 -3.96 17.73
C VAL A 10 1.33 -3.04 18.44
N CYS A 11 1.36 -2.97 19.77
CA CYS A 11 0.30 -2.29 20.53
C CYS A 11 0.45 -0.76 20.58
N SER A 12 1.64 -0.21 20.29
CA SER A 12 1.92 1.22 20.45
C SER A 12 2.52 1.85 19.20
N ILE A 13 3.62 1.30 18.68
CA ILE A 13 4.33 1.92 17.55
C ILE A 13 3.47 1.87 16.29
N LEU A 14 2.93 0.69 15.96
CA LEU A 14 2.19 0.49 14.72
C LEU A 14 0.92 1.36 14.64
N PRO A 15 0.02 1.40 15.64
CA PRO A 15 -1.13 2.32 15.64
C PRO A 15 -0.77 3.80 15.57
N SER A 16 0.40 4.18 16.12
CA SER A 16 0.83 5.58 16.11
C SER A 16 1.33 6.01 14.73
N LEU A 17 2.02 5.11 14.02
CA LEU A 17 2.68 5.42 12.76
C LEU A 17 1.86 5.04 11.52
N ALA A 18 1.14 3.92 11.54
CA ALA A 18 0.41 3.41 10.37
C ALA A 18 -0.69 4.34 9.81
N PRO A 19 -1.50 5.07 10.62
CA PRO A 19 -2.56 5.91 10.08
C PRO A 19 -2.04 6.98 9.12
N ARG A 20 -2.66 7.11 7.94
CA ARG A 20 -2.26 8.12 6.92
C ARG A 20 -0.80 7.99 6.45
N LEU A 21 -0.19 6.82 6.62
CA LEU A 21 1.10 6.48 6.04
C LEU A 21 1.04 6.55 4.51
N LEU A 22 -0.06 6.08 3.92
CA LEU A 22 -0.27 6.07 2.48
C LEU A 22 -1.29 7.12 2.08
N LYS A 23 -1.04 7.75 0.93
CA LYS A 23 -1.96 8.71 0.31
C LYS A 23 -2.03 8.42 -1.18
N LYS A 24 -3.24 8.32 -1.72
CA LYS A 24 -3.44 8.38 -3.17
C LYS A 24 -3.33 9.83 -3.61
N VAL A 25 -2.39 10.09 -4.50
CA VAL A 25 -2.21 11.39 -5.14
C VAL A 25 -2.30 11.22 -6.65
N ASP A 26 -2.66 12.29 -7.35
CA ASP A 26 -2.67 12.25 -8.79
C ASP A 26 -1.23 12.19 -9.31
N TYR A 27 -0.98 11.32 -10.29
CA TYR A 27 0.37 11.09 -10.80
C TYR A 27 0.97 12.36 -11.43
N ILE A 28 0.12 13.25 -11.95
CA ILE A 28 0.54 14.55 -12.45
C ILE A 28 1.20 15.42 -11.37
N ASP A 29 0.75 15.35 -10.11
CA ASP A 29 1.37 16.05 -8.99
C ASP A 29 2.76 15.52 -8.69
N THR A 30 2.98 14.22 -8.93
CA THR A 30 4.30 13.60 -8.83
C THR A 30 5.23 14.14 -9.92
N ILE A 31 4.73 14.34 -11.14
CA ILE A 31 5.46 14.96 -12.25
C ILE A 31 5.80 16.42 -11.91
N TYR A 32 4.85 17.21 -11.40
CA TYR A 32 5.11 18.59 -10.99
C TYR A 32 6.17 18.67 -9.88
N THR A 33 6.06 17.84 -8.86
CA THR A 33 7.05 17.75 -7.78
C THR A 33 8.45 17.41 -8.30
N TYR A 34 8.53 16.49 -9.28
CA TYR A 34 9.79 16.14 -9.94
C TYR A 34 10.37 17.34 -10.72
N LEU A 35 9.55 18.01 -11.55
CA LEU A 35 9.97 19.18 -12.33
C LEU A 35 10.48 20.32 -11.44
N ASP A 36 9.78 20.61 -10.35
CA ASP A 36 10.18 21.65 -9.40
C ASP A 36 11.50 21.32 -8.70
N ARG A 37 11.67 20.05 -8.28
CA ARG A 37 12.92 19.57 -7.67
C ARG A 37 14.10 19.69 -8.64
N GLN A 38 13.94 19.25 -9.89
CA GLN A 38 15.00 19.32 -10.89
C GLN A 38 15.30 20.77 -11.31
N SER A 39 14.28 21.62 -11.43
CA SER A 39 14.45 23.06 -11.70
C SER A 39 15.21 23.74 -10.56
N ALA A 40 14.89 23.43 -9.31
CA ALA A 40 15.62 23.95 -8.14
C ALA A 40 17.09 23.49 -8.11
N ARG A 41 17.35 22.22 -8.44
CA ARG A 41 18.73 21.69 -8.58
C ARG A 41 19.50 22.40 -9.69
N ALA A 42 18.91 22.54 -10.87
CA ALA A 42 19.52 23.23 -12.02
C ALA A 42 19.86 24.70 -11.70
N LYS A 43 19.00 25.40 -10.96
CA LYS A 43 19.28 26.76 -10.48
C LYS A 43 20.49 26.82 -9.55
N LYS A 44 20.63 25.84 -8.65
CA LYS A 44 21.78 25.74 -7.73
C LYS A 44 23.09 25.46 -8.48
N THR A 45 23.04 24.71 -9.58
CA THR A 45 24.20 24.41 -10.43
C THR A 45 24.42 25.44 -11.56
N HIS A 46 23.68 26.56 -11.54
CA HIS A 46 23.72 27.62 -12.56
C HIS A 46 23.37 27.17 -14.00
N ASP A 47 22.70 26.03 -14.17
CA ASP A 47 22.17 25.60 -15.48
C ASP A 47 20.80 26.25 -15.75
N MET A 48 20.85 27.52 -16.15
CA MET A 48 19.64 28.31 -16.43
C MET A 48 18.87 27.81 -17.65
N VAL A 49 19.53 27.14 -18.60
CA VAL A 49 18.88 26.60 -19.80
C VAL A 49 17.99 25.43 -19.41
N LEU A 50 18.51 24.48 -18.63
CA LEU A 50 17.72 23.37 -18.10
C LEU A 50 16.57 23.87 -17.23
N ALA A 51 16.83 24.79 -16.30
CA ALA A 51 15.80 25.33 -15.42
C ALA A 51 14.64 26.00 -16.20
N THR A 52 14.97 26.74 -17.28
CA THR A 52 13.98 27.40 -18.14
C THR A 52 13.18 26.38 -18.96
N ARG A 53 13.84 25.35 -19.50
CA ARG A 53 13.17 24.28 -20.26
C ARG A 53 12.20 23.49 -19.40
N LEU A 54 12.60 23.09 -18.20
CA LEU A 54 11.73 22.38 -17.25
C LEU A 54 10.50 23.22 -16.86
N ARG A 55 10.69 24.53 -16.67
CA ARG A 55 9.57 25.45 -16.44
C ARG A 55 8.62 25.52 -17.64
N ASN A 56 9.15 25.63 -18.86
CA ASN A 56 8.33 25.63 -20.07
C ASN A 56 7.51 24.33 -20.20
N ILE A 57 8.11 23.16 -19.90
CA ILE A 57 7.39 21.89 -19.89
C ILE A 57 6.28 21.88 -18.82
N SER A 58 6.56 22.37 -17.62
CA SER A 58 5.55 22.53 -16.56
C SER A 58 4.39 23.44 -17.00
N ASP A 59 4.70 24.56 -17.65
CA ASP A 59 3.69 25.49 -18.17
C ASP A 59 2.87 24.88 -19.32
N GLN A 60 3.47 24.01 -20.15
CA GLN A 60 2.74 23.24 -21.17
C GLN A 60 1.77 22.24 -20.52
N LEU A 61 2.22 21.49 -19.51
CA LEU A 61 1.36 20.54 -18.79
C LEU A 61 0.16 21.21 -18.15
N ARG A 62 0.33 22.42 -17.59
CA ARG A 62 -0.78 23.20 -17.01
C ARG A 62 -1.77 23.73 -18.05
N ARG A 63 -1.37 23.83 -19.31
CA ARG A 63 -2.23 24.28 -20.41
C ARG A 63 -2.96 23.12 -21.07
N LEU A 64 -2.48 21.88 -20.90
CA LEU A 64 -3.23 20.71 -21.33
C LEU A 64 -4.47 20.59 -20.45
N ASP A 65 -5.62 20.48 -21.10
CA ASP A 65 -6.90 20.30 -20.42
C ASP A 65 -6.91 19.00 -19.61
N SER A 66 -7.65 18.98 -18.50
CA SER A 66 -7.80 17.76 -17.67
C SER A 66 -8.31 16.58 -18.49
N ASP A 67 -9.14 16.86 -19.51
CA ASP A 67 -9.72 15.86 -20.39
C ASP A 67 -8.67 15.13 -21.27
N ASN A 68 -7.48 15.71 -21.45
CA ASN A 68 -6.40 15.10 -22.23
C ASN A 68 -5.40 14.31 -21.38
N ILE A 69 -5.51 14.39 -20.05
CA ILE A 69 -4.61 13.71 -19.12
C ILE A 69 -5.35 12.54 -18.52
N LYS A 70 -4.89 11.32 -18.80
CA LYS A 70 -5.44 10.13 -18.16
C LYS A 70 -5.27 10.26 -16.65
N GLU A 71 -6.39 10.21 -15.93
CA GLU A 71 -6.40 10.17 -14.48
C GLU A 71 -5.70 8.89 -14.01
N LYS A 72 -4.45 9.04 -13.58
CA LYS A 72 -3.70 7.99 -12.92
C LYS A 72 -3.41 8.43 -11.50
N LYS A 73 -3.78 7.60 -10.53
CA LYS A 73 -3.42 7.80 -9.12
C LYS A 73 -2.24 6.92 -8.78
N VAL A 74 -1.39 7.42 -7.90
CA VAL A 74 -0.29 6.64 -7.31
C VAL A 74 -0.30 6.76 -5.81
N ILE A 75 0.23 5.73 -5.17
CA ILE A 75 0.39 5.68 -3.73
C ILE A 75 1.69 6.40 -3.37
N CYS A 76 1.58 7.49 -2.63
CA CYS A 76 2.70 8.12 -1.94
C CYS A 76 2.77 7.67 -0.50
N VAL A 77 3.99 7.46 -0.02
CA VAL A 77 4.28 7.02 1.35
C VAL A 77 4.87 8.19 2.12
N ASP A 78 4.41 8.39 3.35
CA ASP A 78 4.94 9.41 4.26
C ASP A 78 6.41 9.07 4.62
N PRO A 79 7.39 9.93 4.26
CA PRO A 79 8.80 9.59 4.38
C PRO A 79 9.26 9.52 5.84
N ASP A 80 8.74 10.38 6.71
CA ASP A 80 9.16 10.44 8.11
C ASP A 80 8.67 9.20 8.86
N LYS A 81 7.41 8.80 8.63
CA LYS A 81 6.85 7.57 9.18
C LYS A 81 7.51 6.33 8.61
N THR A 82 7.85 6.34 7.33
CA THR A 82 8.57 5.26 6.64
C THR A 82 9.91 4.98 7.29
N VAL A 83 10.69 6.02 7.61
CA VAL A 83 11.99 5.86 8.27
C VAL A 83 11.83 5.18 9.64
N LEU A 84 10.84 5.61 10.42
CA LEU A 84 10.58 5.03 11.75
C LEU A 84 10.09 3.58 11.66
N LEU A 85 9.16 3.28 10.76
CA LEU A 85 8.65 1.92 10.55
C LEU A 85 9.74 0.98 10.01
N ALA A 86 10.57 1.45 9.08
CA ALA A 86 11.70 0.68 8.58
C ALA A 86 12.75 0.42 9.68
N TYR A 87 12.96 1.38 10.58
CA TYR A 87 13.84 1.18 11.74
C TYR A 87 13.28 0.15 12.72
N THR A 88 11.97 0.18 12.99
CA THR A 88 11.31 -0.76 13.91
C THR A 88 11.21 -2.18 13.34
N PHE A 89 10.80 -2.32 12.08
CA PHE A 89 10.42 -3.62 11.49
C PHE A 89 11.39 -4.13 10.42
N GLY A 90 12.41 -3.36 10.05
CA GLY A 90 13.43 -3.77 9.09
C GLY A 90 12.86 -4.11 7.71
N THR A 91 13.32 -5.21 7.12
CA THR A 91 12.90 -5.68 5.78
C THR A 91 11.43 -6.08 5.73
N MET A 92 10.88 -6.57 6.84
CA MET A 92 9.47 -6.95 6.96
C MET A 92 8.55 -5.79 6.57
N TYR A 93 8.91 -4.56 6.93
CA TYR A 93 8.14 -3.37 6.56
C TYR A 93 8.19 -3.09 5.06
N SER A 94 9.38 -3.15 4.44
CA SER A 94 9.50 -2.88 3.00
C SER A 94 8.73 -3.90 2.17
N GLU A 95 8.75 -5.17 2.57
CA GLU A 95 8.00 -6.25 1.92
C GLU A 95 6.49 -6.10 2.15
N ALA A 96 6.08 -5.78 3.38
CA ALA A 96 4.69 -5.48 3.71
C ALA A 96 4.16 -4.29 2.90
N LEU A 97 4.93 -3.20 2.81
CA LEU A 97 4.57 -2.02 2.02
C LEU A 97 4.42 -2.36 0.54
N ALA A 98 5.32 -3.19 -0.02
CA ALA A 98 5.23 -3.65 -1.40
C ALA A 98 3.96 -4.50 -1.64
N LEU A 99 3.56 -5.33 -0.67
CA LEU A 99 2.28 -6.06 -0.74
C LEU A 99 1.08 -5.10 -0.75
N VAL A 100 1.10 -4.04 0.07
CA VAL A 100 0.01 -3.06 0.14
C VAL A 100 -0.11 -2.23 -1.14
N SER A 101 1.02 -1.84 -1.74
CA SER A 101 1.04 -1.01 -2.95
C SER A 101 0.97 -1.79 -4.27
N GLY A 102 1.15 -3.12 -4.23
CA GLY A 102 1.26 -3.98 -5.40
C GLY A 102 0.06 -4.90 -5.63
N HIS A 103 -1.11 -4.58 -5.06
CA HIS A 103 -2.28 -5.47 -5.05
C HIS A 103 -1.99 -6.87 -4.48
N GLY A 104 -1.12 -6.94 -3.47
CA GLY A 104 -0.76 -8.22 -2.85
C GLY A 104 -1.79 -8.74 -1.85
N ILE A 105 -2.90 -8.03 -1.65
CA ILE A 105 -3.94 -8.35 -0.67
C ILE A 105 -5.28 -8.46 -1.39
N ARG A 106 -5.93 -9.60 -1.16
CA ARG A 106 -7.26 -9.90 -1.69
C ARG A 106 -8.22 -10.24 -0.57
N THR A 107 -9.45 -9.78 -0.69
CA THR A 107 -10.54 -10.11 0.22
C THR A 107 -11.63 -10.87 -0.51
N GLU A 108 -12.01 -12.00 0.06
CA GLU A 108 -13.03 -12.88 -0.50
C GLU A 108 -14.24 -12.90 0.43
N VAL A 109 -15.37 -12.41 -0.06
CA VAL A 109 -16.63 -12.34 0.69
C VAL A 109 -17.47 -13.57 0.38
N PHE A 110 -17.91 -14.27 1.42
CA PHE A 110 -18.82 -15.40 1.27
C PHE A 110 -20.27 -14.95 1.35
N ASP A 111 -20.98 -15.08 0.24
CA ASP A 111 -22.43 -14.82 0.13
C ASP A 111 -23.02 -15.78 -0.90
N ASP A 112 -23.88 -16.68 -0.44
CA ASP A 112 -24.60 -17.67 -1.24
C ASP A 112 -25.95 -17.15 -1.76
N THR A 113 -26.41 -15.99 -1.28
CA THR A 113 -27.76 -15.49 -1.51
C THR A 113 -27.92 -14.64 -2.77
N LYS A 114 -26.87 -13.90 -3.16
CA LYS A 114 -26.92 -12.99 -4.31
C LYS A 114 -25.57 -12.79 -4.98
N ASP A 115 -25.57 -12.32 -6.22
CA ASP A 115 -24.35 -11.81 -6.88
C ASP A 115 -24.02 -10.44 -6.28
N LEU A 116 -22.79 -10.28 -5.79
CA LEU A 116 -22.30 -9.02 -5.26
C LEU A 116 -21.57 -8.24 -6.35
N SER A 117 -21.85 -6.95 -6.46
CA SER A 117 -21.00 -6.03 -7.24
C SER A 117 -19.66 -5.79 -6.55
N ASP A 118 -18.63 -5.39 -7.30
CA ASP A 118 -17.31 -5.05 -6.76
C ASP A 118 -17.39 -4.00 -5.63
N LEU A 119 -18.32 -3.04 -5.76
CA LEU A 119 -18.55 -2.00 -4.76
C LEU A 119 -19.13 -2.57 -3.45
N GLU A 120 -20.03 -3.56 -3.55
CA GLU A 120 -20.59 -4.25 -2.38
C GLU A 120 -19.55 -5.13 -1.71
N VAL A 121 -18.75 -5.87 -2.48
CA VAL A 121 -17.64 -6.67 -1.97
C VAL A 121 -16.69 -5.76 -1.19
N TRP A 122 -16.26 -4.64 -1.78
CA TRP A 122 -15.41 -3.65 -1.11
C TRP A 122 -16.04 -3.11 0.19
N ALA A 123 -17.32 -2.76 0.16
CA ALA A 123 -18.02 -2.25 1.34
C ALA A 123 -18.07 -3.28 2.49
N LEU A 124 -18.33 -4.54 2.17
CA LEU A 124 -18.36 -5.64 3.14
C LEU A 124 -16.95 -5.95 3.68
N SER A 125 -15.93 -5.92 2.83
CA SER A 125 -14.53 -6.07 3.27
C SER A 125 -14.12 -4.94 4.21
N LYS A 126 -14.50 -3.70 3.89
CA LYS A 126 -14.28 -2.54 4.76
C LYS A 126 -15.00 -2.70 6.10
N GLU A 127 -16.26 -3.12 6.09
CA GLU A 127 -17.03 -3.37 7.31
C GLU A 127 -16.37 -4.47 8.16
N TYR A 128 -15.90 -5.55 7.53
CA TYR A 128 -15.17 -6.62 8.21
C TYR A 128 -13.94 -6.10 8.94
N PHE A 129 -13.10 -5.27 8.31
CA PHE A 129 -11.90 -4.76 8.97
C PHE A 129 -12.18 -3.79 10.11
N LEU A 130 -13.28 -3.02 10.02
CA LEU A 130 -13.60 -1.98 11.00
C LEU A 130 -14.48 -2.47 12.15
N ASN A 131 -15.37 -3.44 11.92
CA ASN A 131 -16.44 -3.83 12.86
C ASN A 131 -16.74 -5.35 12.89
N ARG A 132 -15.86 -6.19 12.34
CA ARG A 132 -16.00 -7.65 12.14
C ARG A 132 -17.08 -8.06 11.14
N GLY A 133 -18.12 -7.23 10.94
CA GLY A 133 -19.25 -7.52 10.07
C GLY A 133 -20.00 -8.78 10.51
N LYS A 134 -21.10 -9.10 9.82
CA LYS A 134 -21.78 -10.41 9.97
C LYS A 134 -21.39 -11.39 8.86
N THR A 135 -21.01 -10.84 7.71
CA THR A 135 -20.65 -11.62 6.53
C THR A 135 -19.24 -12.18 6.69
N PRO A 136 -19.01 -13.47 6.46
CA PRO A 136 -17.66 -14.02 6.49
C PRO A 136 -16.80 -13.41 5.39
N VAL A 137 -15.63 -12.91 5.77
CA VAL A 137 -14.62 -12.38 4.84
C VAL A 137 -13.32 -13.12 5.09
N PHE A 138 -12.73 -13.65 4.02
CA PHE A 138 -11.42 -14.29 4.03
C PHE A 138 -10.39 -13.34 3.46
N VAL A 139 -9.29 -13.12 4.18
CA VAL A 139 -8.20 -12.26 3.71
C VAL A 139 -7.07 -13.15 3.20
N ARG A 140 -6.78 -13.03 1.92
CA ARG A 140 -5.67 -13.68 1.22
C ARG A 140 -4.57 -12.66 0.99
N VAL A 141 -3.33 -13.06 1.19
CA VAL A 141 -2.16 -12.23 0.92
C VAL A 141 -1.16 -13.04 0.12
N LEU A 142 -0.56 -12.45 -0.91
CA LEU A 142 0.50 -13.12 -1.65
C LEU A 142 1.64 -13.52 -0.72
N GLU A 143 2.18 -14.73 -0.90
CA GLU A 143 3.25 -15.24 -0.05
C GLU A 143 4.49 -14.34 -0.12
N LYS A 144 4.76 -13.71 -1.27
CA LYS A 144 5.84 -12.75 -1.48
C LYS A 144 5.34 -11.56 -2.31
N PRO A 145 5.90 -10.35 -2.11
CA PRO A 145 5.57 -9.23 -2.97
C PRO A 145 5.99 -9.53 -4.41
N VAL A 146 5.10 -9.25 -5.35
CA VAL A 146 5.46 -9.22 -6.76
C VAL A 146 6.25 -7.94 -6.97
N VAL A 147 7.58 -8.08 -7.02
CA VAL A 147 8.43 -6.98 -7.45
C VAL A 147 8.16 -6.81 -8.94
N GLU A 148 7.21 -5.95 -9.29
CA GLU A 148 7.18 -5.35 -10.60
C GLU A 148 8.47 -4.53 -10.69
N SER A 149 9.56 -5.18 -11.13
CA SER A 149 10.85 -4.54 -11.33
C SER A 149 10.75 -3.62 -12.54
N VAL A 150 9.95 -2.56 -12.41
CA VAL A 150 10.22 -1.34 -13.14
C VAL A 150 11.42 -0.76 -12.42
N GLU A 151 12.61 -1.27 -12.74
CA GLU A 151 13.83 -0.53 -12.49
C GLU A 151 13.69 0.78 -13.26
N MET A 152 13.03 1.76 -12.65
CA MET A 152 13.30 3.15 -12.93
C MET A 152 14.70 3.40 -12.38
N ALA A 153 15.72 2.80 -13.00
CA ALA A 153 17.07 3.28 -12.86
C ALA A 153 16.96 4.78 -13.05
N GLU A 154 17.33 5.57 -12.04
CA GLU A 154 17.33 7.02 -12.14
C GLU A 154 18.16 7.34 -13.39
N ASP A 155 17.48 7.63 -14.50
CA ASP A 155 18.19 7.95 -15.72
C ASP A 155 19.00 9.19 -15.36
N SER A 156 20.30 9.14 -15.59
CA SER A 156 21.18 10.30 -15.41
C SER A 156 20.69 11.51 -16.23
N ASN A 157 19.84 11.27 -17.23
CA ASN A 157 19.18 12.27 -18.04
C ASN A 157 17.76 12.59 -17.55
N VAL A 158 17.59 13.81 -17.04
CA VAL A 158 16.31 14.37 -16.55
C VAL A 158 15.17 14.26 -17.57
N TYR A 159 15.45 14.43 -18.87
CA TYR A 159 14.40 14.41 -19.89
C TYR A 159 13.94 13.00 -20.24
N LEU A 160 14.81 11.99 -20.14
CA LEU A 160 14.42 10.60 -20.36
C LEU A 160 13.53 10.10 -19.22
N GLN A 161 13.90 10.43 -17.98
CA GLN A 161 13.06 10.16 -16.81
C GLN A 161 11.71 10.87 -16.94
N LEU A 162 11.70 12.15 -17.29
CA LEU A 162 10.46 12.92 -17.47
C LEU A 162 9.58 12.32 -18.59
N ARG A 163 10.18 11.91 -19.70
CA ARG A 163 9.47 11.24 -20.79
C ARG A 163 8.81 9.94 -20.30
N ARG A 164 9.53 9.07 -19.58
CA ARG A 164 8.95 7.85 -19.00
C ARG A 164 7.82 8.13 -18.03
N MET A 165 7.94 9.18 -17.22
CA MET A 165 6.85 9.61 -16.33
C MET A 165 5.63 10.07 -17.15
N LEU A 166 5.83 10.93 -18.15
CA LEU A 166 4.73 11.41 -19.00
C LEU A 166 4.02 10.27 -19.73
N GLU A 167 4.76 9.25 -20.17
CA GLU A 167 4.19 8.05 -20.81
C GLU A 167 3.19 7.31 -19.89
N GLN A 168 3.34 7.38 -18.57
CA GLN A 168 2.40 6.76 -17.61
C GLN A 168 1.01 7.42 -17.58
N ILE A 169 0.89 8.65 -18.07
CA ILE A 169 -0.36 9.40 -18.20
C ILE A 169 -0.71 9.68 -19.66
N GLU A 170 -0.22 8.83 -20.57
CA GLU A 170 -0.49 8.88 -22.01
C GLU A 170 -0.06 10.20 -22.66
N LEU A 171 1.03 10.81 -22.17
CA LEU A 171 1.67 11.97 -22.77
C LEU A 171 3.06 11.60 -23.30
N THR A 172 3.50 12.28 -24.34
CA THR A 172 4.83 12.10 -24.93
C THR A 172 5.62 13.40 -24.87
N LEU A 173 6.90 13.31 -24.51
CA LEU A 173 7.84 14.42 -24.59
C LEU A 173 8.71 14.29 -25.84
N ASN A 174 8.56 15.23 -26.76
CA ASN A 174 9.44 15.33 -27.92
C ASN A 174 10.81 15.88 -27.48
N LEU A 175 11.86 15.07 -27.52
CA LEU A 175 13.19 15.46 -27.02
C LEU A 175 13.91 16.48 -27.92
N THR A 176 13.44 16.69 -29.14
CA THR A 176 14.00 17.69 -30.07
C THR A 176 13.36 19.06 -29.85
N THR A 177 12.03 19.11 -29.70
CA THR A 177 11.29 20.38 -29.54
C THR A 177 10.97 20.73 -28.09
N PHE A 178 11.05 19.77 -27.18
CA PHE A 178 10.56 19.84 -25.80
C PHE A 178 9.06 20.17 -25.70
N ALA A 179 8.31 19.80 -26.74
CA ALA A 179 6.85 19.86 -26.73
C ALA A 179 6.28 18.64 -26.00
N VAL A 180 5.23 18.87 -25.21
CA VAL A 180 4.40 17.80 -24.62
C VAL A 180 3.16 17.62 -25.47
N GLU A 181 2.93 16.39 -25.93
CA GLU A 181 1.84 16.04 -26.85
C GLU A 181 1.09 14.82 -26.31
N PRO A 182 -0.20 14.65 -26.63
CA PRO A 182 -0.92 13.41 -26.36
C PRO A 182 -0.21 12.22 -27.02
N GLY A 183 -0.01 11.15 -26.26
CA GLY A 183 0.62 9.92 -26.73
C GLY A 183 -0.30 9.13 -27.66
N THR A 184 0.29 8.37 -28.57
CA THR A 184 -0.44 7.32 -29.31
C THR A 184 -0.68 6.14 -28.39
N GLU A 185 -1.92 5.66 -28.29
CA GLU A 185 -2.37 4.57 -27.41
C GLU A 185 -1.33 3.45 -27.22
N TRP A 186 -0.98 3.19 -25.97
CA TRP A 186 -0.24 2.00 -25.57
C TRP A 186 -1.17 1.05 -24.81
N VAL A 187 -1.44 -0.11 -25.40
CA VAL A 187 -2.13 -1.21 -24.73
C VAL A 187 -1.08 -2.04 -23.98
N GLN A 188 -0.80 -1.69 -22.73
CA GLN A 188 -0.18 -2.64 -21.80
C GLN A 188 -1.28 -3.37 -21.04
N ASN A 189 -1.81 -4.42 -21.66
CA ASN A 189 -2.58 -5.44 -20.95
C ASN A 189 -1.57 -6.32 -20.19
N VAL A 190 -1.14 -5.87 -19.01
CA VAL A 190 -0.46 -6.74 -18.06
C VAL A 190 -1.52 -7.63 -17.45
N THR A 191 -1.80 -8.76 -18.09
CA THR A 191 -2.56 -9.84 -17.45
C THR A 191 -1.69 -10.40 -16.34
N ARG A 192 -2.03 -10.08 -15.09
CA ARG A 192 -1.36 -10.65 -13.91
C ARG A 192 -1.65 -12.15 -13.86
N ASP A 193 -0.59 -12.95 -13.83
CA ASP A 193 -0.71 -14.38 -13.58
C ASP A 193 -1.03 -14.58 -12.09
N HIS A 194 -2.17 -15.21 -11.81
CA HIS A 194 -2.64 -15.47 -10.44
C HIS A 194 -2.10 -16.82 -9.90
N SER A 195 -1.05 -17.37 -10.52
CA SER A 195 -0.43 -18.64 -10.10
C SER A 195 0.42 -18.55 -8.83
N HIS A 196 0.45 -17.39 -8.17
CA HIS A 196 1.25 -17.16 -6.97
C HIS A 196 0.66 -17.85 -5.74
N ALA A 197 1.54 -18.35 -4.87
CA ALA A 197 1.13 -18.89 -3.57
C ALA A 197 0.57 -17.77 -2.69
N GLU A 198 -0.50 -18.09 -1.96
CA GLU A 198 -1.18 -17.16 -1.04
C GLU A 198 -1.21 -17.73 0.37
N VAL A 199 -1.20 -16.83 1.36
CA VAL A 199 -1.40 -17.13 2.77
C VAL A 199 -2.70 -16.51 3.26
N THR A 200 -3.28 -17.09 4.30
CA THR A 200 -4.51 -16.58 4.92
C THR A 200 -4.16 -15.75 6.14
N VAL A 201 -4.80 -14.59 6.27
CA VAL A 201 -4.64 -13.70 7.42
C VAL A 201 -5.98 -13.52 8.13
N ASN A 202 -5.97 -13.56 9.46
CA ASN A 202 -7.13 -13.25 10.30
C ASN A 202 -6.71 -12.26 11.39
N VAL A 203 -7.07 -10.99 11.21
CA VAL A 203 -6.70 -9.90 12.13
C VAL A 203 -7.39 -10.04 13.50
N TYR A 204 -8.60 -10.58 13.56
CA TYR A 204 -9.36 -10.74 14.81
C TYR A 204 -8.72 -11.75 15.75
N ASN A 205 -8.22 -12.86 15.20
CA ASN A 205 -7.50 -13.87 15.97
C ASN A 205 -5.98 -13.64 15.96
N TRP A 206 -5.52 -12.51 15.39
CA TRP A 206 -4.11 -12.18 15.20
C TRP A 206 -3.29 -13.35 14.63
N TYR A 207 -3.71 -13.87 13.48
CA TYR A 207 -3.20 -15.10 12.88
C TYR A 207 -2.76 -14.90 11.43
N CYS A 208 -1.69 -15.59 11.04
CA CYS A 208 -1.28 -15.79 9.65
C CYS A 208 -0.89 -17.25 9.40
N SER A 209 -1.26 -17.80 8.25
CA SER A 209 -0.89 -19.17 7.87
C SER A 209 0.51 -19.29 7.27
N CYS A 210 1.33 -18.23 7.25
CA CYS A 210 2.69 -18.30 6.71
C CYS A 210 3.63 -19.05 7.66
N MET A 211 4.73 -19.56 7.10
CA MET A 211 5.74 -20.31 7.86
C MET A 211 6.37 -19.44 8.97
N GLU A 212 6.77 -18.21 8.63
CA GLU A 212 7.39 -17.25 9.56
C GLU A 212 6.53 -17.01 10.81
N PHE A 213 5.22 -16.89 10.64
CA PHE A 213 4.28 -16.75 11.76
C PHE A 213 4.18 -18.05 12.56
N THR A 214 4.06 -19.19 11.86
CA THR A 214 3.89 -20.51 12.49
C THR A 214 5.14 -20.95 13.30
N GLU A 215 6.33 -20.48 12.95
CA GLU A 215 7.53 -20.75 13.74
C GLU A 215 7.53 -19.99 15.08
N GLN A 216 6.91 -18.81 15.10
CA GLN A 216 6.77 -17.99 16.30
C GLN A 216 5.70 -18.53 17.27
N ILE A 217 4.76 -19.36 16.80
CA ILE A 217 3.66 -19.90 17.63
C ILE A 217 4.02 -21.10 18.51
N SER A 218 5.30 -21.46 18.59
CA SER A 218 5.80 -22.54 19.48
C SER A 218 5.62 -22.25 20.97
N ARG A 219 5.11 -21.07 21.34
CA ARG A 219 4.85 -20.60 22.70
C ARG A 219 3.38 -20.82 23.12
N PRO A 220 3.10 -20.98 24.43
CA PRO A 220 1.73 -21.17 24.91
C PRO A 220 0.86 -19.91 24.72
N HIS A 221 -0.41 -20.12 24.38
CA HIS A 221 -1.42 -19.08 24.16
C HIS A 221 -2.13 -18.74 25.47
N ASN A 222 -1.44 -18.01 26.34
CA ASN A 222 -1.91 -17.75 27.70
C ASN A 222 -2.54 -16.36 27.89
N ALA A 223 -2.32 -15.42 26.97
CA ALA A 223 -2.87 -14.07 27.09
C ALA A 223 -4.32 -14.05 26.61
N THR A 224 -5.22 -13.61 27.47
CA THR A 224 -6.60 -13.35 27.09
C THR A 224 -6.68 -12.08 26.25
N SER A 225 -7.79 -11.91 25.53
CA SER A 225 -8.07 -10.65 24.83
C SER A 225 -8.03 -9.44 25.76
N GLN A 226 -8.52 -9.58 27.00
CA GLN A 226 -8.50 -8.50 27.99
C GLN A 226 -7.07 -8.09 28.36
N ASP A 227 -6.16 -9.05 28.53
CA ASP A 227 -4.74 -8.77 28.83
C ASP A 227 -4.05 -7.92 27.74
N ILE A 228 -4.52 -8.04 26.50
CA ILE A 228 -4.04 -7.24 25.36
C ILE A 228 -4.76 -5.90 25.30
N LEU A 229 -6.08 -5.87 25.47
CA LEU A 229 -6.88 -4.64 25.45
C LEU A 229 -6.42 -3.63 26.49
N ASP A 230 -6.02 -4.09 27.67
CA ASP A 230 -5.48 -3.22 28.74
C ASP A 230 -4.21 -2.47 28.31
N LYS A 231 -3.55 -2.91 27.23
CA LYS A 231 -2.33 -2.32 26.66
C LYS A 231 -2.57 -1.51 25.40
N ILE A 232 -3.78 -1.51 24.84
CA ILE A 232 -4.10 -0.89 23.55
C ILE A 232 -5.03 0.29 23.78
N SER A 233 -4.58 1.47 23.37
CA SER A 233 -5.42 2.68 23.33
C SER A 233 -6.05 2.92 21.95
N ASP A 234 -5.60 2.19 20.93
CA ASP A 234 -6.07 2.35 19.55
C ASP A 234 -7.43 1.66 19.32
N PRO A 235 -8.44 2.36 18.78
CA PRO A 235 -9.78 1.80 18.61
C PRO A 235 -9.85 0.68 17.56
N VAL A 236 -9.01 0.69 16.52
CA VAL A 236 -9.02 -0.33 15.46
C VAL A 236 -8.50 -1.65 16.01
N MET A 237 -7.34 -1.62 16.67
CA MET A 237 -6.80 -2.82 17.31
C MET A 237 -7.66 -3.27 18.48
N ALA A 238 -8.18 -2.34 19.30
CA ALA A 238 -9.11 -2.70 20.38
C ALA A 238 -10.36 -3.41 19.84
N ASN A 239 -10.87 -2.99 18.68
CA ASN A 239 -11.95 -3.70 18.01
C ASN A 239 -11.55 -5.12 17.58
N TRP A 240 -10.35 -5.33 17.03
CA TRP A 240 -9.90 -6.67 16.64
C TRP A 240 -9.75 -7.60 17.83
N PHE A 241 -8.97 -7.20 18.83
CA PHE A 241 -8.71 -8.04 20.00
C PHE A 241 -9.97 -8.23 20.85
N GLY A 242 -10.85 -7.22 20.95
CA GLY A 242 -12.13 -7.32 21.67
C GLY A 242 -13.13 -8.29 21.03
N HIS A 243 -12.93 -8.64 19.77
CA HIS A 243 -13.73 -9.65 19.08
C HIS A 243 -12.95 -10.95 18.79
N SER A 244 -11.74 -11.12 19.34
CA SER A 244 -11.01 -12.38 19.23
C SER A 244 -11.78 -13.51 19.91
N MET A 245 -11.75 -14.70 19.34
CA MET A 245 -12.38 -15.90 19.91
C MET A 245 -11.36 -16.84 20.57
N CYS A 246 -10.08 -16.45 20.59
CA CYS A 246 -8.99 -17.28 21.10
C CYS A 246 -8.06 -16.47 22.01
N ASN A 247 -7.30 -17.20 22.84
CA ASN A 247 -6.16 -16.61 23.53
C ASN A 247 -5.02 -16.34 22.53
N HIS A 248 -4.13 -15.45 22.94
CA HIS A 248 -3.04 -14.96 22.13
C HIS A 248 -1.69 -15.35 22.73
N ILE A 249 -0.69 -15.34 21.86
CA ILE A 249 0.70 -15.56 22.22
C ILE A 249 1.28 -14.24 22.74
N THR A 250 2.18 -14.32 23.72
CA THR A 250 2.95 -13.17 24.19
C THR A 250 4.44 -13.47 24.06
N PRO A 251 5.21 -12.62 23.36
CA PRO A 251 4.76 -11.44 22.63
C PRO A 251 3.86 -11.76 21.45
N LEU A 252 3.08 -10.76 21.00
CA LEU A 252 2.26 -10.87 19.79
C LEU A 252 3.18 -11.09 18.58
N PRO A 253 3.13 -12.26 17.91
CA PRO A 253 3.94 -12.52 16.74
C PRO A 253 3.54 -11.61 15.59
N LEU A 254 4.50 -11.24 14.76
CA LEU A 254 4.28 -10.43 13.56
C LEU A 254 5.07 -11.04 12.40
N CYS A 255 4.47 -10.98 11.22
CA CYS A 255 5.08 -11.34 9.94
C CYS A 255 4.74 -10.25 8.91
N MET A 256 5.38 -10.27 7.75
CA MET A 256 5.12 -9.26 6.71
C MET A 256 3.67 -9.24 6.24
N HIS A 257 2.97 -10.38 6.21
CA HIS A 257 1.58 -10.46 5.74
C HIS A 257 0.61 -9.82 6.73
N LEU A 258 0.75 -10.10 8.03
CA LEU A 258 -0.04 -9.42 9.06
C LEU A 258 0.24 -7.93 9.07
N LEU A 259 1.52 -7.54 8.99
CA LEU A 259 1.89 -6.13 8.91
C LEU A 259 1.25 -5.45 7.69
N ALA A 260 1.28 -6.09 6.52
CA ALA A 260 0.65 -5.58 5.30
C ALA A 260 -0.85 -5.35 5.48
N VAL A 261 -1.57 -6.32 6.05
CA VAL A 261 -3.02 -6.18 6.32
C VAL A 261 -3.28 -5.05 7.31
N VAL A 262 -2.48 -4.92 8.38
CA VAL A 262 -2.63 -3.81 9.34
C VAL A 262 -2.41 -2.46 8.67
N LEU A 263 -1.33 -2.32 7.88
CA LEU A 263 -1.05 -1.10 7.12
C LEU A 263 -2.20 -0.76 6.17
N THR A 264 -2.78 -1.77 5.51
CA THR A 264 -3.95 -1.60 4.64
C THR A 264 -5.16 -1.07 5.40
N VAL A 265 -5.51 -1.61 6.57
CA VAL A 265 -6.68 -1.13 7.32
C VAL A 265 -6.52 0.33 7.75
N TYR A 266 -5.34 0.72 8.21
CA TYR A 266 -5.06 2.11 8.60
C TYR A 266 -4.98 3.08 7.41
N ASN A 267 -4.90 2.57 6.19
CA ASN A 267 -4.72 3.35 4.97
C ASN A 267 -5.73 2.95 3.89
N MET A 268 -6.92 2.51 4.28
CA MET A 268 -7.89 1.90 3.38
C MET A 268 -8.36 2.81 2.24
N GLU A 269 -8.27 4.13 2.40
CA GLU A 269 -8.56 5.10 1.34
C GLU A 269 -7.51 5.07 0.21
N ALA A 270 -6.27 4.73 0.55
CA ALA A 270 -5.13 4.72 -0.35
C ALA A 270 -4.68 3.32 -0.78
N ALA A 271 -4.92 2.29 0.03
CA ALA A 271 -4.54 0.92 -0.29
C ALA A 271 -5.29 0.37 -1.52
N GLU A 272 -4.69 -0.63 -2.15
CA GLU A 272 -5.29 -1.39 -3.25
C GLU A 272 -5.58 -2.80 -2.74
N ILE A 273 -6.86 -3.12 -2.59
CA ILE A 273 -7.32 -4.44 -2.17
C ILE A 273 -8.20 -4.98 -3.28
N ASP A 274 -7.88 -6.18 -3.75
CA ASP A 274 -8.70 -6.84 -4.75
C ASP A 274 -9.88 -7.54 -4.06
N GLY A 275 -11.09 -7.27 -4.53
CA GLY A 275 -12.31 -7.89 -4.02
C GLY A 275 -12.70 -9.12 -4.84
N GLY A 276 -13.18 -10.17 -4.17
CA GLY A 276 -13.84 -11.29 -4.82
C GLY A 276 -15.02 -11.83 -4.02
N GLN A 277 -15.92 -12.55 -4.69
CA GLN A 277 -17.00 -13.31 -4.06
C GLN A 277 -16.72 -14.81 -4.14
N ILE A 278 -17.01 -15.55 -3.07
CA ILE A 278 -17.00 -17.02 -3.03
C ILE A 278 -18.41 -17.53 -2.77
N ARG A 279 -18.74 -18.68 -3.37
CA ARG A 279 -20.00 -19.41 -3.18
C ARG A 279 -19.75 -20.87 -2.83
N GLU A 280 -20.70 -21.47 -2.14
CA GLU A 280 -20.77 -22.93 -2.00
C GLU A 280 -21.11 -23.54 -3.37
N VAL A 281 -20.34 -24.56 -3.78
CA VAL A 281 -20.46 -25.24 -5.09
C VAL A 281 -21.35 -26.45 -4.97
#